data_AF-A0A3D0D6S4-F1
#
_entry.id   AF-A0A3D0D6S4-F1
#
_cell.length_a   1.000
_cell.length_b   1.000
_cell.length_c   1.000
_cell.angle_alpha   90.00
_cell.angle_beta   90.00
_cell.angle_gamma   90.00
#
_symmetry.space_group_name_H-M   'P 1'
#
loop_
_entity.id
_entity.type
_entity.pdbx_description
1 polymer ?
#
loop_
_entity_poly.entity_id
_entity_poly.type
_entity_poly.pdbx_seq_one_letter_code
_entity_poly.pdbx_strand_id
1 'polypeptide(L)'
;MSAMSLLYLTPASIGYLAQLILVSAGAGYFWFLVGSSWQWEDEPLLTLLLAGAFSFFAAATLLLFLNTALRPDLTFYTMPLESIAVVLFLACLLQFAYRFPSLAPHQRREAQVVLGLTILDALWEGAIALHRYAMLTQGHVRYRPAVADFPLAAAFLWVGI
;
A
#
# COMPACT_ATOMS: atom_id res chain seq x y z
N MET A 1 0.02 -21.11 34.03
CA MET A 1 -0.30 -20.65 32.65
C MET A 1 0.61 -19.48 32.35
N SER A 2 1.73 -19.73 31.66
CA SER A 2 2.68 -18.68 31.26
C SER A 2 1.99 -17.74 30.27
N ALA A 3 2.00 -16.43 30.56
CA ALA A 3 1.60 -15.41 29.61
C ALA A 3 2.52 -15.50 28.39
N MET A 4 2.04 -16.21 27.37
CA MET A 4 2.75 -16.33 26.11
C MET A 4 2.72 -14.97 25.43
N SER A 5 3.88 -14.32 25.33
CA SER A 5 4.00 -13.01 24.67
C SER A 5 3.45 -13.12 23.25
N LEU A 6 2.44 -12.28 22.97
CA LEU A 6 1.79 -12.21 21.66
C LEU A 6 2.64 -11.40 20.66
N LEU A 7 3.54 -10.57 21.18
CA LEU A 7 4.46 -9.73 20.42
C LEU A 7 5.92 -10.18 20.67
N TYR A 8 6.67 -10.33 19.60
CA TYR A 8 8.10 -10.63 19.58
C TYR A 8 8.84 -9.46 18.95
N LEU A 9 9.53 -8.67 19.78
CA LEU A 9 10.32 -7.53 19.31
C LEU A 9 11.63 -8.02 18.70
N THR A 10 11.61 -8.29 17.40
CA THR A 10 12.82 -8.54 16.62
C THR A 10 13.47 -7.22 16.18
N PRO A 11 14.78 -7.19 15.86
CA PRO A 11 15.42 -5.98 15.30
C PRO A 11 14.68 -5.42 14.08
N ALA A 12 14.13 -6.29 13.22
CA ALA A 12 13.31 -5.89 12.08
C ALA A 12 12.01 -5.19 12.51
N SER A 13 11.30 -5.72 13.50
CA SER A 13 10.06 -5.12 14.00
C SER A 13 10.28 -3.72 14.59
N ILE A 14 11.42 -3.48 15.25
CA ILE A 14 11.77 -2.15 15.78
C ILE A 14 11.98 -1.16 14.62
N GLY A 15 12.65 -1.59 13.55
CA GLY A 15 12.82 -0.79 12.34
C GLY A 15 11.48 -0.42 11.70
N TYR A 16 10.59 -1.39 11.52
CA TYR A 16 9.25 -1.14 10.98
C TYR A 16 8.40 -0.25 11.89
N LEU A 17 8.54 -0.36 13.22
CA LEU A 17 7.84 0.52 14.16
C LEU A 17 8.30 1.97 14.02
N ALA A 18 9.61 2.21 13.94
CA ALA A 18 10.15 3.55 13.72
C ALA A 18 9.67 4.13 12.37
N GLN A 19 9.71 3.32 11.31
CA GLN A 19 9.19 3.70 10.00
C GLN A 19 7.68 3.99 10.05
N LEU A 20 6.90 3.19 10.78
CA LEU A 20 5.46 3.40 10.94
C LEU A 20 5.17 4.74 11.60
N ILE A 21 5.91 5.11 12.66
CA ILE A 21 5.76 6.40 13.34
C ILE A 21 6.01 7.54 12.34
N LEU A 22 7.12 7.48 11.60
CA LEU A 22 7.49 8.53 10.64
C LEU A 22 6.45 8.67 9.52
N VAL A 23 6.06 7.56 8.90
CA VAL A 23 5.11 7.55 7.78
C VAL A 23 3.71 7.96 8.25
N SER A 24 3.30 7.54 9.45
CA SER A 24 2.01 7.97 10.03
C SER A 24 1.98 9.45 10.36
N ALA A 25 3.08 10.01 10.86
CA ALA A 25 3.21 11.45 11.07
C ALA A 25 3.10 12.22 9.74
N GLY A 26 3.76 11.73 8.69
CA GLY A 26 3.65 12.28 7.33
C GLY A 26 2.21 12.19 6.79
N ALA A 27 1.56 11.03 6.91
CA ALA A 27 0.17 10.84 6.51
C ALA A 27 -0.77 11.82 7.24
N GLY A 28 -0.61 11.95 8.56
CA GLY A 28 -1.39 12.89 9.38
C GLY A 28 -1.17 14.35 8.97
N TYR A 29 0.06 14.73 8.66
CA TYR A 29 0.38 16.07 8.16
C TYR A 29 -0.28 16.36 6.80
N PHE A 30 -0.22 15.43 5.84
CA PHE A 30 -0.87 15.61 4.55
C PHE A 30 -2.40 15.63 4.67
N TRP A 31 -2.99 14.81 5.53
CA TRP A 31 -4.43 14.87 5.80
C TRP A 31 -4.85 16.20 6.44
N PHE A 32 -4.03 16.72 7.35
CA PHE A 32 -4.24 18.06 7.90
C PHE A 32 -4.19 19.13 6.81
N LEU A 33 -3.22 19.05 5.90
CA LEU A 33 -3.14 19.95 4.75
C LEU A 33 -4.35 19.83 3.83
N VAL A 34 -4.80 18.61 3.49
CA VAL A 34 -6.02 18.40 2.69
C VAL A 34 -7.25 19.03 3.35
N GLY A 35 -7.40 18.87 4.67
CA GLY A 35 -8.50 19.46 5.42
C GLY A 35 -8.44 20.98 5.49
N SER A 36 -7.24 21.55 5.58
CA SER A 36 -7.04 23.00 5.62
C SER A 36 -7.10 23.68 4.24
N SER A 37 -6.65 23.01 3.19
CA SER A 37 -6.63 23.52 1.81
C SER A 37 -8.01 23.48 1.15
N TRP A 38 -8.94 22.68 1.68
CA TRP A 38 -10.32 22.62 1.21
C TRP A 38 -11.03 23.99 1.19
N GLN A 39 -10.53 24.94 2.00
CA GLN A 39 -11.11 26.27 2.12
C GLN A 39 -10.50 27.33 1.19
N TRP A 40 -9.34 27.08 0.54
CA TRP A 40 -8.56 28.19 -0.06
C TRP A 40 -8.09 28.06 -1.52
N GLU A 41 -7.95 26.89 -2.19
CA GLU A 41 -7.43 26.89 -3.60
C GLU A 41 -7.61 25.59 -4.42
N ASP A 42 -7.43 25.73 -5.75
CA ASP A 42 -7.86 24.87 -6.88
C ASP A 42 -7.17 23.51 -7.10
N GLU A 43 -6.17 23.09 -6.30
CA GLU A 43 -5.50 21.79 -6.52
C GLU A 43 -5.47 20.84 -5.30
N PRO A 44 -6.64 20.46 -4.74
CA PRO A 44 -6.71 19.51 -3.61
C PRO A 44 -6.22 18.10 -4.00
N LEU A 45 -6.13 17.80 -5.30
CA LEU A 45 -5.92 16.43 -5.77
C LEU A 45 -4.49 15.93 -5.60
N LEU A 46 -3.46 16.75 -5.85
CA LEU A 46 -2.06 16.34 -5.65
C LEU A 46 -1.78 16.03 -4.18
N THR A 47 -2.26 16.91 -3.29
CA THR A 47 -2.16 16.73 -1.83
C THR A 47 -2.95 15.51 -1.38
N LEU A 48 -4.13 15.25 -1.96
CA LEU A 48 -4.93 14.06 -1.65
C LEU A 48 -4.27 12.77 -2.14
N LEU A 49 -3.65 12.76 -3.32
CA LEU A 49 -2.89 11.62 -3.82
C LEU A 49 -1.68 11.32 -2.92
N LEU A 50 -0.99 12.37 -2.44
CA LEU A 50 0.13 12.22 -1.53
C LEU A 50 -0.31 11.75 -0.14
N ALA A 51 -1.42 12.30 0.39
CA ALA A 51 -2.05 11.82 1.62
C ALA A 51 -2.45 10.34 1.50
N GLY A 52 -3.05 9.96 0.38
CA GLY A 52 -3.38 8.57 0.06
C GLY A 52 -2.14 7.68 0.02
N ALA A 53 -1.09 8.08 -0.71
CA ALA A 53 0.17 7.34 -0.78
C ALA A 53 0.77 7.13 0.61
N PHE A 54 0.93 8.18 1.42
CA PHE A 54 1.45 8.05 2.78
C PHE A 54 0.56 7.20 3.68
N SER A 55 -0.76 7.25 3.51
CA SER A 55 -1.70 6.42 4.28
C SER A 55 -1.57 4.93 3.94
N PHE A 56 -1.52 4.59 2.65
CA PHE A 56 -1.32 3.21 2.23
C PHE A 56 0.08 2.70 2.56
N PHE A 57 1.10 3.57 2.53
CA PHE A 57 2.44 3.22 3.00
C PHE A 57 2.49 2.98 4.50
N ALA A 58 1.77 3.76 5.30
CA ALA A 58 1.61 3.52 6.73
C ALA A 58 0.91 2.17 6.98
N ALA A 59 -0.16 1.87 6.22
CA ALA A 59 -0.86 0.60 6.31
C ALA A 59 0.05 -0.60 5.95
N ALA A 60 0.81 -0.51 4.85
CA ALA A 60 1.79 -1.53 4.47
C ALA A 60 2.87 -1.72 5.54
N THR A 61 3.40 -0.62 6.09
CA THR A 61 4.42 -0.66 7.14
C THR A 61 3.86 -1.25 8.44
N LEU A 62 2.60 -0.95 8.79
CA LEU A 62 1.91 -1.57 9.91
C LEU A 62 1.76 -3.08 9.70
N LEU A 63 1.38 -3.51 8.50
CA LEU A 63 1.24 -4.93 8.17
C LEU A 63 2.60 -5.65 8.24
N LEU A 64 3.69 -5.04 7.77
CA LEU A 64 5.06 -5.55 7.91
C LEU A 64 5.51 -5.64 9.38
N PHE A 65 5.20 -4.62 10.17
CA PHE A 65 5.43 -4.64 11.61
C PHE A 65 4.68 -5.81 12.25
N LEU A 66 3.39 -5.96 11.97
CA LEU A 66 2.58 -7.06 12.50
C LEU A 66 3.10 -8.42 12.00
N ASN A 67 3.53 -8.53 10.74
CA ASN A 67 4.10 -9.76 10.19
C ASN A 67 5.40 -10.17 10.90
N THR A 68 6.22 -9.21 11.32
CA THR A 68 7.48 -9.48 12.02
C THR A 68 7.37 -9.55 13.55
N ALA A 69 6.33 -8.96 14.12
CA ALA A 69 6.12 -8.90 15.56
C ALA A 69 5.12 -9.95 16.07
N LEU A 70 4.13 -10.36 15.26
CA LEU A 70 3.15 -11.36 15.66
C LEU A 70 3.72 -12.79 15.57
N ARG A 71 3.00 -13.71 16.21
CA ARG A 71 3.26 -15.15 16.06
C ARG A 71 3.06 -15.60 14.61
N PRO A 72 3.84 -16.59 14.13
CA PRO A 72 3.72 -17.15 12.78
C PRO A 72 2.30 -17.61 12.40
N ASP A 73 1.49 -18.02 13.37
CA ASP A 73 0.12 -18.45 13.10
C ASP A 73 -0.81 -17.29 12.73
N LEU A 74 -0.48 -16.06 13.17
CA LEU A 74 -1.26 -14.85 12.92
C LEU A 74 -0.78 -14.09 11.69
N THR A 75 0.45 -14.33 11.23
CA THR A 75 1.01 -13.66 10.04
C THR A 75 0.27 -14.04 8.76
N PHE A 76 -0.39 -15.20 8.74
CA PHE A 76 -1.26 -15.60 7.63
C PHE A 76 -2.42 -14.64 7.37
N TYR A 77 -2.83 -13.87 8.39
CA TYR A 77 -3.90 -12.87 8.22
C TYR A 77 -3.38 -11.54 7.69
N THR A 78 -2.12 -11.18 7.95
CA THR A 78 -1.57 -9.88 7.56
C THR A 78 -0.96 -9.92 6.17
N MET A 79 -0.33 -11.04 5.79
CA MET A 79 0.36 -11.23 4.52
C MET A 79 -0.51 -10.96 3.27
N PRO A 80 -1.79 -11.36 3.20
CA PRO A 80 -2.62 -11.08 2.02
C PRO A 80 -3.03 -9.61 1.87
N LEU A 81 -3.10 -8.86 2.97
CA LEU A 81 -3.45 -7.43 2.93
C LEU A 81 -2.26 -6.55 2.55
N GLU A 82 -1.04 -7.07 2.78
CA GLU A 82 0.19 -6.35 2.51
C GLU A 82 0.31 -5.99 1.03
N SER A 83 0.05 -6.94 0.13
CA SER A 83 0.11 -6.69 -1.31
C SER A 83 -0.91 -5.65 -1.77
N ILE A 84 -2.14 -5.70 -1.24
CA ILE A 84 -3.18 -4.70 -1.55
C ILE A 84 -2.73 -3.30 -1.11
N ALA A 85 -2.22 -3.16 0.11
CA ALA A 85 -1.73 -1.87 0.61
C ALA A 85 -0.58 -1.32 -0.25
N VAL A 86 0.34 -2.18 -0.68
CA VAL A 86 1.46 -1.81 -1.57
C VAL A 86 0.94 -1.37 -2.94
N VAL A 87 0.04 -2.12 -3.58
CA VAL A 87 -0.51 -1.74 -4.89
C VAL A 87 -1.23 -0.39 -4.82
N LEU A 88 -2.03 -0.15 -3.77
CA LEU A 88 -2.72 1.13 -3.58
C LEU A 88 -1.75 2.29 -3.31
N PHE A 89 -0.71 2.07 -2.52
CA PHE A 89 0.38 3.03 -2.32
C PHE A 89 1.01 3.44 -3.66
N LEU A 90 1.37 2.46 -4.49
CA LEU A 90 2.02 2.70 -5.77
C LEU A 90 1.06 3.33 -6.77
N ALA A 91 -0.22 2.96 -6.76
CA ALA A 91 -1.25 3.62 -7.57
C ALA A 91 -1.33 5.11 -7.26
N CYS A 92 -1.37 5.48 -5.97
CA CYS A 92 -1.36 6.88 -5.55
C CYS A 92 -0.09 7.62 -5.99
N LEU A 93 1.10 7.01 -5.82
CA LEU A 93 2.36 7.61 -6.26
C LEU A 93 2.46 7.77 -7.77
N LEU A 94 2.04 6.78 -8.55
CA LEU A 94 2.03 6.84 -10.01
C LEU A 94 1.11 7.96 -10.49
N GLN A 95 -0.10 8.05 -9.93
CA GLN A 95 -1.03 9.12 -10.26
C GLN A 95 -0.51 10.50 -9.87
N PHE A 96 0.21 10.60 -8.74
CA PHE A 96 0.90 11.82 -8.35
C PHE A 96 1.99 12.19 -9.37
N ALA A 97 2.85 11.22 -9.74
CA ALA A 97 3.94 11.42 -10.68
C ALA A 97 3.46 11.87 -12.07
N TYR A 98 2.38 11.27 -12.58
CA TYR A 98 1.79 11.68 -13.86
C TYR A 98 1.19 13.10 -13.84
N ARG A 99 0.75 13.59 -12.68
CA ARG A 99 0.07 14.89 -12.57
C ARG A 99 1.00 16.03 -12.15
N PHE A 100 2.13 15.73 -11.51
CA PHE A 100 3.07 16.74 -11.03
C PHE A 100 4.04 17.19 -12.13
N PRO A 101 4.30 18.51 -12.30
CA PRO A 101 3.65 19.67 -11.69
C PRO A 101 2.36 20.10 -12.41
N SER A 102 2.13 19.63 -13.64
CA SER A 102 0.85 19.76 -14.34
C SER A 102 0.72 18.64 -15.38
N LEU A 103 -0.49 18.12 -15.56
CA LEU A 103 -0.75 16.99 -16.46
C LEU A 103 -0.68 17.42 -17.93
N ALA A 104 0.36 17.02 -18.64
CA ALA A 104 0.49 17.27 -20.07
C ALA A 104 -0.65 16.58 -20.85
N PRO A 105 -1.24 17.23 -21.87
CA PRO A 105 -2.41 16.69 -22.56
C PRO A 105 -2.16 15.35 -23.26
N HIS A 106 -0.91 15.07 -23.68
CA HIS A 106 -0.52 13.80 -24.29
C HIS A 106 -0.46 12.64 -23.27
N GLN A 107 -0.08 12.91 -22.02
CA GLN A 107 0.03 11.92 -20.93
C GLN A 107 -1.31 11.59 -20.26
N ARG A 108 -2.39 12.32 -20.58
CA ARG A 108 -3.72 12.08 -19.98
C ARG A 108 -4.23 10.65 -20.21
N ARG A 109 -4.05 10.14 -21.42
CA ARG A 109 -4.47 8.78 -21.78
C ARG A 109 -3.61 7.73 -21.07
N GLU A 110 -2.30 7.96 -21.01
CA GLU A 110 -1.37 7.09 -20.30
C GLU A 110 -1.71 7.02 -18.80
N ALA A 111 -1.93 8.17 -18.16
CA ALA A 111 -2.32 8.24 -16.76
C ALA A 111 -3.63 7.48 -16.47
N GLN A 112 -4.61 7.54 -17.39
CA GLN A 112 -5.86 6.78 -17.30
C GLN A 112 -5.65 5.28 -17.49
N VAL A 113 -4.82 4.87 -18.45
CA VAL A 113 -4.48 3.46 -18.67
C VAL A 113 -3.76 2.90 -17.45
N VAL A 114 -2.76 3.61 -16.92
CA VAL A 114 -2.03 3.22 -15.71
C VAL A 114 -2.98 3.16 -14.52
N LEU A 115 -3.90 4.13 -14.37
CA LEU A 115 -4.93 4.07 -13.33
C LEU A 115 -5.78 2.80 -13.47
N GLY A 116 -6.28 2.50 -14.69
CA GLY A 116 -7.06 1.31 -14.95
C GLY A 116 -6.30 0.02 -14.62
N LEU A 117 -5.03 -0.07 -15.02
CA LEU A 117 -4.16 -1.22 -14.73
C LEU A 117 -3.90 -1.37 -13.22
N THR A 118 -3.61 -0.29 -12.52
CA THR A 118 -3.39 -0.34 -11.05
C THR A 118 -4.66 -0.69 -10.27
N ILE A 119 -5.84 -0.24 -10.71
CA ILE A 119 -7.12 -0.66 -10.14
C ILE A 119 -7.37 -2.14 -10.39
N LEU A 120 -7.13 -2.61 -11.63
CA LEU A 120 -7.28 -4.02 -11.97
C LEU A 120 -6.36 -4.90 -11.13
N ASP A 121 -5.11 -4.47 -10.94
CA ASP A 121 -4.12 -5.15 -10.10
C ASP A 121 -4.55 -5.19 -8.62
N ALA A 122 -5.06 -4.07 -8.09
CA ALA A 122 -5.59 -4.02 -6.72
C ALA A 122 -6.80 -4.95 -6.53
N LEU A 123 -7.72 -5.01 -7.51
CA LEU A 123 -8.86 -5.94 -7.49
C LEU A 123 -8.40 -7.40 -7.58
N TRP A 124 -7.40 -7.68 -8.41
CA TRP A 124 -6.81 -9.00 -8.54
C TRP A 124 -6.14 -9.47 -7.25
N GLU A 125 -5.30 -8.64 -6.62
CA GLU A 125 -4.71 -8.90 -5.31
C GLU A 125 -5.79 -9.06 -4.23
N GLY A 126 -6.85 -8.25 -4.28
CA GLY A 126 -8.02 -8.39 -3.41
C GLY A 126 -8.72 -9.74 -3.55
N ALA A 127 -8.95 -10.19 -4.79
CA ALA A 127 -9.55 -11.49 -5.06
C ALA A 127 -8.66 -12.65 -4.58
N ILE A 128 -7.34 -12.55 -4.80
CA ILE A 128 -6.36 -13.51 -4.29
C ILE A 128 -6.37 -13.53 -2.76
N ALA A 129 -6.39 -12.37 -2.11
CA ALA A 129 -6.42 -12.28 -0.66
C ALA A 129 -7.68 -12.94 -0.09
N LEU A 130 -8.84 -12.66 -0.66
CA LEU A 130 -10.10 -13.29 -0.27
C LEU A 130 -10.07 -14.81 -0.48
N HIS A 131 -9.53 -15.27 -1.61
CA HIS A 131 -9.35 -16.69 -1.87
C HIS A 131 -8.42 -17.36 -0.84
N ARG A 132 -7.34 -16.69 -0.43
CA ARG A 132 -6.45 -17.19 0.62
C ARG A 132 -7.13 -17.26 1.98
N TYR A 133 -7.93 -16.26 2.34
CA TYR A 133 -8.73 -16.32 3.56
C TYR A 133 -9.71 -17.50 3.55
N ALA A 134 -10.36 -17.76 2.41
CA ALA A 134 -11.24 -18.91 2.25
C ALA A 134 -10.50 -20.26 2.31
N MET A 135 -9.23 -20.31 1.88
CA MET A 135 -8.41 -21.51 1.98
C MET A 135 -7.84 -21.73 3.39
N LEU A 136 -7.55 -20.63 4.12
CA LEU A 136 -7.12 -20.68 5.52
C LEU A 136 -8.19 -21.29 6.42
N THR A 137 -9.47 -21.01 6.18
CA THR A 137 -10.58 -21.66 6.93
C THR A 137 -10.70 -23.15 6.64
N GLN A 138 -10.12 -23.63 5.53
CA GLN A 138 -10.05 -25.04 5.15
C GLN A 138 -8.75 -25.72 5.59
N GLY A 139 -7.85 -25.00 6.27
CA GLY A 139 -6.56 -25.51 6.73
C GLY A 139 -5.47 -25.60 5.65
N HIS A 140 -5.69 -25.00 4.49
CA HIS A 140 -4.71 -24.99 3.39
C HIS A 140 -3.98 -23.64 3.32
N VAL A 141 -2.64 -23.69 3.38
CA VAL A 141 -1.76 -22.53 3.18
C VAL A 141 -1.19 -22.58 1.76
N ARG A 142 -1.52 -21.58 0.93
CA ARG A 142 -0.93 -21.40 -0.41
C ARG A 142 -0.17 -20.09 -0.48
N TYR A 143 1.08 -20.17 -0.95
CA TYR A 143 1.95 -19.01 -1.15
C TYR A 143 1.63 -18.28 -2.46
N ARG A 144 1.99 -16.98 -2.52
CA ARG A 144 1.81 -16.13 -3.70
C ARG A 144 2.67 -16.66 -4.86
N PRO A 145 2.11 -16.80 -6.08
CA PRO A 145 2.93 -17.13 -7.24
C PRO A 145 3.83 -15.93 -7.59
N ALA A 146 5.11 -16.19 -7.85
CA ALA A 146 6.12 -15.16 -8.16
C ALA A 146 5.79 -14.33 -9.41
N VAL A 147 4.96 -14.86 -10.32
CA VAL A 147 4.53 -14.15 -11.53
C VAL A 147 3.65 -12.92 -11.23
N ALA A 148 3.07 -12.83 -10.03
CA ALA A 148 2.19 -11.72 -9.65
C ALA A 148 2.95 -10.39 -9.47
N ASP A 149 4.29 -10.40 -9.40
CA ASP A 149 5.10 -9.18 -9.27
C ASP A 149 5.44 -8.50 -10.60
N PHE A 150 5.31 -9.20 -11.73
CA PHE A 150 5.71 -8.68 -13.03
C PHE A 150 4.90 -7.46 -13.53
N PRO A 151 3.57 -7.39 -13.35
CA PRO A 151 2.79 -6.24 -13.83
C PRO A 151 3.21 -4.92 -13.17
N LEU A 152 3.45 -4.97 -11.86
CA LEU A 152 3.86 -3.82 -11.06
C LEU A 152 5.26 -3.33 -11.44
N ALA A 153 6.21 -4.26 -11.59
CA ALA A 153 7.56 -3.95 -12.04
C ALA A 153 7.58 -3.33 -13.44
N ALA A 154 6.75 -3.85 -14.36
CA ALA A 154 6.62 -3.31 -15.71
C ALA A 154 6.04 -1.89 -15.71
N ALA A 155 5.04 -1.61 -14.85
CA ALA A 155 4.47 -0.27 -14.73
C ALA A 155 5.50 0.77 -14.24
N PHE A 156 6.37 0.41 -13.29
CA PHE A 156 7.44 1.30 -12.83
C PHE A 156 8.49 1.58 -13.89
N LEU A 157 8.89 0.56 -14.66
CA LEU A 157 9.82 0.74 -15.78
C LEU A 157 9.22 1.62 -16.88
N TRP A 158 7.92 1.54 -17.10
CA TRP A 158 7.22 2.36 -18.09
C TRP A 158 7.19 3.84 -17.73
N VAL A 159 7.06 4.19 -16.44
CA VAL A 159 7.04 5.60 -15.99
C VAL A 159 8.42 6.26 -16.01
N GLY A 160 9.50 5.46 -15.98
CA GLY A 160 10.88 5.95 -16.00
C GLY A 160 11.45 6.25 -17.40
N ILE A 161 10.66 6.06 -18.47
CA ILE A 161 11.03 6.28 -19.87
C ILE A 161 10.15 7.41 -20.43
#